data_AF-A0A4Y9ZVS0-F1
#
_entry.id   AF-A0A4Y9ZVS0-F1
#
_cell.length_a   1.000
_cell.length_b   1.000
_cell.length_c   1.000
_cell.angle_alpha   90.00
_cell.angle_beta   90.00
_cell.angle_gamma   90.00
#
_symmetry.space_group_name_H-M   'P 1'
#
loop_
_entity.id
_entity.type
_entity.pdbx_description
1 polymer ?
#
loop_
_entity_poly.entity_id
_entity_poly.type
_entity_poly.pdbx_seq_one_letter_code
_entity_poly.pdbx_strand_id
1 'polypeptide(L)'
;MTAAHSSGSQLTVSRIHRLLRPLRNKCANLASLSTSTSGSAIITYASRANSTAWRDDLPPLETIPRPRVILMRLDLRTKYQAKLALSQKVWDVLDTFENILQAAFGRKVPEGQAGRMLTLTEMCAAVVGENLQDEIAREEEDCEDRDGGEGEAGLAVVNELYEAVPEDLRKWTLVTHAITIILEICPHHPTLLVSLLTQTMKRSLARDSQTLLYALVSVAIGARRSSIYPTPICHPSHASYLQDLSETWTATGSAYFSQRTFIHILADVLCETESPHVWKCKALSRCTRSIRSTDFPAFLYTVDTLIEVIGRIRSRRRTPRGKSPRSKAAPREHEELRVRLTKWFRSISDHPAFDLDTTDASTEEYQAIVSSVVRARHWGIHLCSADGDTSTDPTTIELPSALVCLAVQCLSAPLFATLGPADVASNLKRYYPAETVAQLLPLYGELPEDAPADACARRFGEELSDGQIYLPVRLLHRDLLAHGFPAFRYEIRWAPEQVRARVKGYVTHGMDRPLWAMRLPVLEEPQVQIARAWLVAVADEVQALERDGRSGHGMREMLTLEEGGKIKWAEDTRWDELMRLRHVFPGEDEIPGASG
;
A
#
# COMPACT_ATOMS: atom_id res chain seq x y z
N MET A 1 4.73 -45.22 5.26
CA MET A 1 6.17 -45.19 4.91
C MET A 1 6.88 -44.26 5.88
N THR A 2 7.40 -44.82 6.96
CA THR A 2 8.10 -44.14 8.05
C THR A 2 9.55 -43.90 7.65
N ALA A 3 9.86 -42.71 7.13
CA ALA A 3 11.23 -42.31 6.85
C ALA A 3 11.97 -42.08 8.18
N ALA A 4 13.10 -42.77 8.36
CA ALA A 4 14.00 -42.61 9.48
C ALA A 4 14.42 -41.13 9.62
N HIS A 5 13.86 -40.44 10.62
CA HIS A 5 14.34 -39.12 11.03
C HIS A 5 15.78 -39.27 11.51
N SER A 6 16.71 -38.76 10.71
CA SER A 6 18.10 -38.60 11.08
C SER A 6 18.16 -37.90 12.43
N SER A 7 18.86 -38.53 13.37
CA SER A 7 19.10 -38.12 14.75
C SER A 7 19.73 -36.73 14.87
N GLY A 8 18.92 -35.69 14.58
CA GLY A 8 19.17 -34.33 15.02
C GLY A 8 19.16 -34.37 16.54
N SER A 9 20.31 -34.07 17.12
CA SER A 9 20.50 -34.08 18.57
C SER A 9 19.39 -33.24 19.24
N GLN A 10 18.51 -33.88 20.01
CA GLN A 10 17.37 -33.24 20.67
C GLN A 10 17.81 -31.97 21.43
N LEU A 11 17.06 -30.88 21.27
CA LEU A 11 17.28 -29.62 21.98
C LEU A 11 16.51 -29.64 23.29
N THR A 12 17.10 -30.28 24.30
CA THR A 12 16.57 -30.23 25.67
C THR A 12 16.76 -28.83 26.27
N VAL A 13 15.91 -28.44 27.22
CA VAL A 13 15.98 -27.14 27.90
C VAL A 13 17.34 -26.91 28.56
N SER A 14 17.90 -27.95 29.21
CA SER A 14 19.26 -27.89 29.77
C SER A 14 20.33 -27.56 28.72
N ARG A 15 20.22 -28.13 27.51
CA ARG A 15 21.16 -27.87 26.43
C ARG A 15 20.98 -26.46 25.86
N ILE A 16 19.74 -25.99 25.73
CA ILE A 16 19.42 -24.62 25.32
C ILE A 16 20.09 -23.62 26.27
N HIS A 17 19.99 -23.81 27.58
CA HIS A 17 20.68 -22.96 28.57
C HIS A 17 22.20 -22.97 28.43
N ARG A 18 22.80 -24.14 28.19
CA ARG A 18 24.25 -24.25 27.94
C ARG A 18 24.68 -23.49 26.69
N LEU A 19 23.82 -23.37 25.68
CA LEU A 19 24.09 -22.61 24.46
C LEU A 19 23.89 -21.10 24.66
N LEU A 20 22.86 -20.68 25.39
CA LEU A 20 22.55 -19.26 25.61
C LEU A 20 23.47 -18.58 26.65
N ARG A 21 23.96 -19.31 27.65
CA ARG A 21 24.86 -18.78 28.68
C ARG A 21 26.14 -18.11 28.11
N PRO A 22 26.94 -18.77 27.24
CA PRO A 22 28.10 -18.11 26.65
C PRO A 22 27.69 -16.91 25.79
N LEU A 23 26.54 -16.97 25.09
CA LEU A 23 26.06 -15.86 24.28
C LEU A 23 25.80 -14.62 25.16
N ARG A 24 25.03 -14.76 26.24
CA ARG A 24 24.77 -13.67 27.19
C ARG A 24 26.06 -13.06 27.75
N ASN A 25 27.00 -13.91 28.16
CA ASN A 25 28.31 -13.46 28.65
C ASN A 25 29.08 -12.65 27.59
N LYS A 26 29.08 -13.09 26.32
CA LYS A 26 29.77 -12.37 25.24
C LYS A 26 29.05 -11.07 24.88
N CYS A 27 27.71 -11.05 24.91
CA CYS A 27 26.92 -9.85 24.70
C CYS A 27 27.19 -8.79 25.77
N ALA A 28 27.16 -9.17 27.06
CA ALA A 28 27.48 -8.29 28.17
C ALA A 28 28.93 -7.75 28.10
N ASN A 29 29.87 -8.61 27.70
CA ASN A 29 31.26 -8.20 27.48
C ASN A 29 31.42 -7.18 26.34
N LEU A 30 30.63 -7.29 25.28
CA LEU A 30 30.61 -6.30 24.19
C LEU A 30 29.98 -4.98 24.67
N ALA A 31 28.86 -5.06 25.39
CA ALA A 31 28.15 -3.90 25.94
C ALA A 31 29.02 -3.03 26.85
N SER A 32 29.89 -3.64 27.65
CA SER A 32 30.80 -2.91 28.56
C SER A 32 31.86 -2.05 27.85
N LEU A 33 32.17 -2.30 26.56
CA LEU A 33 33.05 -1.40 25.78
C LEU A 33 32.35 -0.11 25.39
N SER A 34 31.05 -0.17 25.10
CA SER A 34 30.30 1.00 24.65
C SER A 34 30.14 2.04 25.75
N THR A 35 29.94 1.60 27.00
CA THR A 35 29.86 2.50 28.16
C THR A 35 31.18 3.22 28.44
N SER A 36 32.30 2.54 28.21
CA SER A 36 33.66 3.07 28.45
C SER A 36 34.07 4.18 27.47
N THR A 37 33.53 4.16 26.25
CA THR A 37 34.01 5.02 25.15
C THR A 37 33.32 6.39 25.13
N SER A 38 32.18 6.55 25.81
CA SER A 38 31.43 7.80 25.86
C SER A 38 32.04 8.89 26.76
N GLY A 39 33.10 8.60 27.52
CA GLY A 39 33.59 9.46 28.60
C GLY A 39 34.77 10.40 28.32
N SER A 40 35.46 10.34 27.16
CA SER A 40 36.76 11.04 27.02
C SER A 40 36.99 11.75 25.68
N ALA A 41 35.99 12.45 25.15
CA ALA A 41 36.27 13.53 24.19
C ALA A 41 36.67 14.77 24.99
N ILE A 42 37.96 14.91 25.34
CA ILE A 42 38.51 16.16 25.86
C ILE A 42 38.39 17.21 24.75
N ILE A 43 37.37 18.05 24.85
CA ILE A 43 37.16 19.19 23.95
C ILE A 43 38.21 20.25 24.34
N THR A 44 39.34 20.26 23.64
CA THR A 44 40.28 21.39 23.70
C THR A 44 39.73 22.55 22.85
N TYR A 45 39.56 23.71 23.49
CA TYR A 45 38.87 24.92 22.99
C TYR A 45 39.52 25.64 21.79
N ALA A 46 40.43 25.01 21.05
CA ALA A 46 41.24 25.70 20.04
C ALA A 46 41.25 24.98 18.68
N SER A 47 40.13 25.02 17.94
CA SER A 47 40.18 24.82 16.48
C SER A 47 39.01 25.54 15.80
N ARG A 48 39.36 26.51 14.94
CA ARG A 48 38.43 27.36 14.18
C ARG A 48 37.42 26.53 13.39
N ALA A 49 36.16 26.93 13.49
CA ALA A 49 35.02 26.41 12.76
C ALA A 49 35.14 26.78 11.28
N ASN A 50 35.47 25.81 10.42
CA ASN A 50 35.05 25.71 9.03
C ASN A 50 35.59 24.39 8.47
N SER A 51 34.70 23.45 8.10
CA SER A 51 35.01 22.11 7.55
C SER A 51 35.61 21.13 8.58
N THR A 52 35.01 20.04 9.04
CA THR A 52 33.98 19.11 8.54
C THR A 52 33.26 18.49 9.76
N ALA A 53 31.94 18.25 9.68
CA ALA A 53 31.17 17.60 10.76
C ALA A 53 31.61 16.14 11.05
N TRP A 54 32.45 15.57 10.19
CA TRP A 54 33.01 14.23 10.30
C TRP A 54 34.48 14.37 10.68
N ARG A 55 34.77 14.39 12.00
CA ARG A 55 36.13 14.45 12.54
C ARG A 55 36.77 13.06 12.75
N ASP A 56 35.99 11.98 12.60
CA ASP A 56 36.50 10.61 12.70
C ASP A 56 37.08 10.13 11.38
N ASP A 57 38.27 9.50 11.44
CA ASP A 57 39.00 8.94 10.28
C ASP A 57 38.25 7.76 9.61
N LEU A 58 37.18 7.24 10.22
CA LEU A 58 36.46 6.05 9.75
C LEU A 58 35.00 6.37 9.41
N PRO A 59 34.52 6.00 8.21
CA PRO A 59 33.10 6.06 7.87
C PRO A 59 32.24 5.30 8.91
N PRO A 60 31.11 5.88 9.35
CA PRO A 60 30.36 5.36 10.50
C PRO A 60 29.69 4.00 10.28
N LEU A 61 29.49 3.58 9.03
CA LEU A 61 28.92 2.27 8.66
C LEU A 61 29.98 1.32 8.07
N GLU A 62 31.28 1.61 8.24
CA GLU A 62 32.35 0.71 7.82
C GLU A 62 32.31 -0.60 8.62
N THR A 63 32.36 -1.73 7.92
CA THR A 63 32.46 -3.05 8.55
C THR A 63 33.87 -3.28 9.08
N ILE A 64 33.97 -3.61 10.36
CA ILE A 64 35.25 -3.89 11.01
C ILE A 64 35.72 -5.28 10.56
N PRO A 65 36.93 -5.40 9.97
CA PRO A 65 37.44 -6.69 9.52
C PRO A 65 37.72 -7.62 10.70
N ARG A 66 37.83 -8.93 10.41
CA ARG A 66 38.17 -9.96 11.40
C ARG A 66 39.49 -9.62 12.12
N PRO A 67 39.66 -9.99 13.40
CA PRO A 67 40.86 -9.67 14.18
C PRO A 67 42.17 -10.08 13.49
N ARG A 68 42.18 -11.24 12.82
CA ARG A 68 43.35 -11.73 12.07
C ARG A 68 43.80 -10.77 10.96
N VAL A 69 42.84 -10.17 10.25
CA VAL A 69 43.14 -9.21 9.16
C VAL A 69 43.67 -7.89 9.74
N ILE A 70 43.18 -7.47 10.91
CA ILE A 70 43.69 -6.29 11.62
C ILE A 70 45.12 -6.54 12.11
N LEU A 71 45.39 -7.71 12.69
CA LEU A 71 46.72 -8.12 13.18
C LEU A 71 47.77 -8.14 12.06
N MET A 72 47.40 -8.55 10.84
CA MET A 72 48.31 -8.52 9.69
C MET A 72 48.65 -7.12 9.18
N ARG A 73 47.91 -6.08 9.61
CA ARG A 73 48.10 -4.68 9.19
C ARG A 73 48.69 -3.80 10.29
N LEU A 74 49.06 -4.39 11.43
CA LEU A 74 49.15 -3.70 12.72
C LEU A 74 50.53 -3.09 13.02
N ASP A 75 51.39 -2.91 12.02
CA ASP A 75 52.79 -2.58 12.30
C ASP A 75 53.02 -1.28 13.11
N LEU A 76 52.10 -0.30 13.24
CA LEU A 76 52.52 1.00 13.81
C LEU A 76 51.58 1.90 14.65
N ARG A 77 50.36 1.56 15.12
CA ARG A 77 49.58 2.56 15.92
C ARG A 77 48.68 2.05 17.04
N THR A 78 48.79 2.70 18.21
CA THR A 78 47.89 2.64 19.38
C THR A 78 46.41 2.80 19.02
N LYS A 79 46.09 3.58 17.96
CA LYS A 79 44.71 3.76 17.46
C LYS A 79 44.03 2.45 17.04
N TYR A 80 44.79 1.41 16.66
CA TYR A 80 44.23 0.11 16.25
C TYR A 80 43.90 -0.81 17.41
N GLN A 81 44.41 -0.55 18.63
CA GLN A 81 44.15 -1.43 19.78
C GLN A 81 42.67 -1.42 20.17
N ALA A 82 42.04 -0.25 20.23
CA ALA A 82 40.61 -0.14 20.49
C ALA A 82 39.76 -0.80 19.39
N LYS A 83 40.13 -0.61 18.11
CA LYS A 83 39.45 -1.25 16.96
C LYS A 83 39.62 -2.77 16.99
N LEU A 84 40.80 -3.28 17.39
CA LEU A 84 41.06 -4.71 17.55
C LEU A 84 40.25 -5.30 18.69
N ALA A 85 40.21 -4.65 19.86
CA ALA A 85 39.43 -5.09 21.01
C ALA A 85 37.93 -5.14 20.67
N LEU A 86 37.40 -4.10 20.02
CA LEU A 86 36.01 -4.09 19.54
C LEU A 86 35.76 -5.20 18.51
N SER A 87 36.67 -5.38 17.54
CA SER A 87 36.58 -6.47 16.57
C SER A 87 36.51 -7.83 17.26
N GLN A 88 37.42 -8.12 18.19
CA GLN A 88 37.44 -9.39 18.93
C GLN A 88 36.11 -9.65 19.64
N LYS A 89 35.57 -8.66 20.37
CA LYS A 89 34.29 -8.86 21.08
C LYS A 89 33.10 -9.03 20.14
N VAL A 90 33.05 -8.31 19.02
CA VAL A 90 31.99 -8.50 17.99
C VAL A 90 32.07 -9.90 17.40
N TRP A 91 33.26 -10.36 17.02
CA TRP A 91 33.43 -11.68 16.43
C TRP A 91 33.22 -12.83 17.43
N ASP A 92 33.50 -12.63 18.72
CA ASP A 92 33.17 -13.59 19.77
C ASP A 92 31.64 -13.83 19.88
N VAL A 93 30.84 -12.77 19.77
CA VAL A 93 29.36 -12.89 19.75
C VAL A 93 28.92 -13.65 18.49
N LEU A 94 29.47 -13.29 17.33
CA LEU A 94 29.15 -13.93 16.04
C LEU A 94 29.51 -15.42 16.02
N ASP A 95 30.66 -15.80 16.55
CA ASP A 95 31.08 -17.21 16.62
C ASP A 95 30.19 -18.00 17.59
N THR A 96 29.77 -17.38 18.70
CA THR A 96 28.83 -18.00 19.65
C THR A 96 27.45 -18.19 19.03
N PHE A 97 26.95 -17.22 18.28
CA PHE A 97 25.69 -17.33 17.55
C PHE A 97 25.76 -18.38 16.42
N GLU A 98 26.86 -18.44 15.68
CA GLU A 98 27.08 -19.50 14.67
C GLU A 98 27.06 -20.89 15.31
N ASN A 99 27.61 -21.07 16.52
CA ASN A 99 27.50 -22.33 17.26
C ASN A 99 26.04 -22.69 17.60
N ILE A 100 25.20 -21.69 17.92
CA ILE A 100 23.76 -21.88 18.16
C ILE A 100 23.08 -22.31 16.85
N LEU A 101 23.35 -21.64 15.74
CA LEU A 101 22.81 -22.02 14.42
C LEU A 101 23.21 -23.45 14.04
N GLN A 102 24.46 -23.84 14.30
CA GLN A 102 24.93 -25.20 14.05
C GLN A 102 24.27 -26.23 14.96
N ALA A 103 24.00 -25.90 16.22
CA ALA A 103 23.27 -26.77 17.13
C ALA A 103 21.79 -26.92 16.73
N ALA A 104 21.17 -25.85 16.22
CA ALA A 104 19.77 -25.81 15.83
C ALA A 104 19.48 -26.47 14.48
N PHE A 105 20.34 -26.23 13.48
CA PHE A 105 20.10 -26.63 12.09
C PHE A 105 21.19 -27.52 11.49
N GLY A 106 22.24 -27.84 12.25
CA GLY A 106 23.39 -28.58 11.74
C GLY A 106 24.34 -27.71 10.90
N ARG A 107 25.46 -28.29 10.49
CA ARG A 107 26.52 -27.56 9.75
C ARG A 107 26.10 -27.17 8.33
N LYS A 108 25.31 -28.02 7.66
CA LYS A 108 24.79 -27.77 6.30
C LYS A 108 23.27 -27.68 6.37
N VAL A 109 22.70 -26.67 5.70
CA VAL A 109 21.26 -26.62 5.43
C VAL A 109 20.95 -27.77 4.48
N PRO A 110 19.97 -28.63 4.77
CA PRO A 110 19.55 -29.68 3.84
C PRO A 110 19.20 -29.06 2.48
N GLU A 111 19.80 -29.58 1.41
CA GLU A 111 19.42 -29.23 0.03
C GLU A 111 17.93 -29.55 -0.15
N GLY A 112 17.09 -28.51 -0.26
CA GLY A 112 15.62 -28.63 -0.29
C GLY A 112 14.88 -27.93 0.85
N GLN A 113 15.56 -27.51 1.93
CA GLN A 113 14.95 -26.63 2.95
C GLN A 113 15.15 -25.14 2.66
N ALA A 114 16.08 -24.79 1.77
CA ALA A 114 16.29 -23.41 1.34
C ALA A 114 15.03 -22.88 0.66
N GLY A 115 14.40 -21.86 1.25
CA GLY A 115 13.19 -21.24 0.72
C GLY A 115 11.86 -21.91 1.10
N ARG A 116 11.86 -22.91 2.00
CA ARG A 116 10.61 -23.46 2.53
C ARG A 116 9.91 -22.41 3.39
N MET A 117 8.62 -22.17 3.16
CA MET A 117 7.81 -21.39 4.09
C MET A 117 7.74 -22.10 5.43
N LEU A 118 7.90 -21.36 6.52
CA LEU A 118 7.64 -21.90 7.85
C LEU A 118 6.18 -22.36 7.90
N THR A 119 5.95 -23.51 8.53
CA THR A 119 4.60 -23.90 8.90
C THR A 119 4.08 -22.97 9.99
N LEU A 120 2.76 -22.88 10.16
CA LEU A 120 2.16 -22.03 11.21
C LEU A 120 2.75 -22.34 12.59
N THR A 121 2.94 -23.63 12.93
CA THR A 121 3.51 -24.04 14.22
C THR A 121 4.97 -23.60 14.39
N GLU A 122 5.77 -23.62 13.32
CA GLU A 122 7.13 -23.08 13.35
C GLU A 122 7.15 -21.56 13.50
N MET A 123 6.20 -20.86 12.87
CA MET A 123 6.04 -19.42 13.08
C MET A 123 5.67 -19.11 14.53
N CYS A 124 4.74 -19.86 15.14
CA CYS A 124 4.39 -19.71 16.55
C CYS A 124 5.58 -19.96 17.48
N ALA A 125 6.39 -20.99 17.22
CA ALA A 125 7.61 -21.25 17.98
C ALA A 125 8.62 -20.09 17.88
N ALA A 126 8.81 -19.51 16.70
CA ALA A 126 9.65 -18.32 16.54
C ALA A 126 9.08 -17.11 17.32
N VAL A 127 7.76 -16.88 17.29
CA VAL A 127 7.09 -15.81 18.06
C VAL A 127 7.34 -15.98 19.56
N VAL A 128 7.25 -17.21 20.10
CA VAL A 128 7.57 -17.48 21.51
C VAL A 128 9.00 -17.07 21.82
N GLY A 129 9.95 -17.40 20.95
CA GLY A 129 11.35 -17.02 21.12
C GLY A 129 11.57 -15.50 21.11
N GLU A 130 10.83 -14.78 20.28
CA GLU A 130 10.92 -13.31 20.17
C GLU A 130 10.47 -12.60 21.45
N ASN A 131 9.34 -13.04 22.02
CA ASN A 131 8.73 -12.40 23.21
C ASN A 131 9.33 -12.89 24.54
N LEU A 132 10.30 -13.80 24.49
CA LEU A 132 10.78 -14.49 25.69
C LEU A 132 11.51 -13.55 26.67
N GLN A 133 12.20 -12.52 26.17
CA GLN A 133 12.84 -11.52 27.03
C GLN A 133 11.82 -10.58 27.68
N ASP A 134 10.75 -10.20 26.97
CA ASP A 134 9.67 -9.38 27.52
C ASP A 134 8.88 -10.10 28.62
N GLU A 135 8.68 -11.42 28.49
CA GLU A 135 8.06 -12.24 29.53
C GLU A 135 8.95 -12.35 30.79
N ILE A 136 10.28 -12.50 30.60
CA ILE A 136 11.23 -12.49 31.73
C ILE A 136 11.17 -11.15 32.46
N ALA A 137 11.24 -10.04 31.73
CA ALA A 137 11.22 -8.70 32.32
C ALA A 137 9.93 -8.46 33.12
N ARG A 138 8.77 -8.88 32.59
CA ARG A 138 7.49 -8.77 33.30
C ARG A 138 7.43 -9.58 34.59
N GLU A 139 7.90 -10.83 34.57
CA GLU A 139 7.91 -11.65 35.78
C GLU A 139 8.92 -11.15 36.82
N GLU A 140 10.06 -10.62 36.37
CA GLU A 140 11.04 -9.99 37.26
C GLU A 140 10.44 -8.76 37.95
N GLU A 141 9.72 -7.90 37.22
CA GLU A 141 8.99 -6.74 37.79
C GLU A 141 7.93 -7.16 38.83
N ASP A 142 7.17 -8.22 38.58
CA ASP A 142 6.16 -8.74 39.53
C ASP A 142 6.76 -9.39 40.79
N CYS A 143 8.03 -9.83 40.71
CA CYS A 143 8.75 -10.47 41.79
C CYS A 143 9.56 -9.51 42.67
N GLU A 144 9.82 -8.26 42.25
CA GLU A 144 10.57 -7.27 43.03
C GLU A 144 9.95 -7.00 44.42
N ASP A 145 8.65 -7.27 44.59
CA ASP A 145 7.94 -7.15 45.88
C ASP A 145 8.09 -8.36 46.82
N ARG A 146 8.72 -9.45 46.37
CA ARG A 146 8.91 -10.69 47.13
C ARG A 146 10.40 -10.92 47.37
N ASP A 147 10.77 -11.33 48.58
CA ASP A 147 12.16 -11.55 49.04
C ASP A 147 12.86 -12.79 48.38
N GLY A 148 12.55 -13.06 47.11
CA GLY A 148 13.13 -14.13 46.29
C GLY A 148 14.39 -13.68 45.56
N GLY A 149 15.32 -14.59 45.31
CA GLY A 149 16.59 -14.26 44.65
C GLY A 149 16.39 -13.78 43.20
N GLU A 150 16.96 -12.61 42.88
CA GLU A 150 17.01 -12.04 41.53
C GLU A 150 17.45 -13.11 40.50
N GLY A 151 16.60 -13.35 39.49
CA GLY A 151 16.87 -14.24 38.36
C GLY A 151 16.38 -15.69 38.48
N GLU A 152 15.92 -16.17 39.65
CA GLU A 152 15.31 -17.49 39.76
C GLU A 152 13.94 -17.54 39.05
N ALA A 153 13.13 -16.49 39.24
CA ALA A 153 11.82 -16.33 38.58
C ALA A 153 11.95 -16.27 37.04
N GLY A 154 12.84 -15.43 36.52
CA GLY A 154 13.10 -15.35 35.08
C GLY A 154 13.56 -16.67 34.47
N LEU A 155 14.39 -17.45 35.20
CA LEU A 155 14.81 -18.77 34.73
C LEU A 155 13.65 -19.79 34.71
N ALA A 156 12.73 -19.71 35.67
CA ALA A 156 11.54 -20.56 35.73
C ALA A 156 10.62 -20.30 34.52
N VAL A 157 10.36 -19.03 34.18
CA VAL A 157 9.57 -18.63 33.00
C VAL A 157 10.21 -19.14 31.71
N VAL A 158 11.53 -18.99 31.56
CA VAL A 158 12.25 -19.51 30.39
C VAL A 158 12.06 -21.02 30.27
N ASN A 159 12.17 -21.77 31.38
CA ASN A 159 12.00 -23.22 31.36
C ASN A 159 10.58 -23.61 30.98
N GLU A 160 9.58 -22.97 31.58
CA GLU A 160 8.17 -23.23 31.29
C GLU A 160 7.86 -23.01 29.81
N LEU A 161 8.28 -21.86 29.25
CA LEU A 161 8.04 -21.53 27.85
C LEU A 161 8.75 -22.49 26.89
N TYR A 162 9.97 -22.92 27.18
CA TYR A 162 10.64 -23.92 26.35
C TYR A 162 10.05 -25.32 26.48
N GLU A 163 9.56 -25.72 27.66
CA GLU A 163 8.88 -27.00 27.85
C GLU A 163 7.51 -27.01 27.15
N ALA A 164 6.82 -25.86 27.08
CA ALA A 164 5.58 -25.71 26.33
C ALA A 164 5.77 -25.84 24.80
N VAL A 165 6.98 -25.63 24.27
CA VAL A 165 7.27 -25.78 22.84
C VAL A 165 7.74 -27.22 22.53
N PRO A 166 7.10 -27.91 21.55
CA PRO A 166 7.53 -29.23 21.09
C PRO A 166 9.02 -29.29 20.72
N GLU A 167 9.70 -30.38 21.06
CA GLU A 167 11.16 -30.50 20.95
C GLU A 167 11.72 -30.23 19.56
N ASP A 168 10.99 -30.65 18.52
CA ASP A 168 11.36 -30.49 17.10
C ASP A 168 11.24 -29.04 16.61
N LEU A 169 10.47 -28.21 17.32
CA LEU A 169 10.25 -26.79 17.03
C LEU A 169 11.12 -25.86 17.88
N ARG A 170 11.74 -26.35 18.96
CA ARG A 170 12.61 -25.56 19.85
C ARG A 170 13.78 -24.89 19.12
N LYS A 171 14.22 -25.43 17.97
CA LYS A 171 15.27 -24.83 17.13
C LYS A 171 14.91 -23.42 16.63
N TRP A 172 13.63 -23.19 16.31
CA TRP A 172 13.14 -21.89 15.86
C TRP A 172 13.08 -20.92 17.03
N THR A 173 12.46 -21.34 18.13
CA THR A 173 12.41 -20.59 19.41
C THR A 173 13.80 -20.19 19.90
N LEU A 174 14.77 -21.11 19.87
CA LEU A 174 16.15 -20.87 20.31
C LEU A 174 16.84 -19.79 19.49
N VAL A 175 16.71 -19.83 18.16
CA VAL A 175 17.44 -18.89 17.29
C VAL A 175 16.84 -17.50 17.36
N THR A 176 15.52 -17.37 17.34
CA THR A 176 14.87 -16.07 17.51
C THR A 176 15.14 -15.47 18.89
N HIS A 177 15.06 -16.27 19.96
CA HIS A 177 15.44 -15.82 21.31
C HIS A 177 16.91 -15.37 21.40
N ALA A 178 17.83 -16.09 20.76
CA ALA A 178 19.24 -15.69 20.70
C ALA A 178 19.43 -14.34 19.99
N ILE A 179 18.67 -14.06 18.94
CA ILE A 179 18.71 -12.76 18.25
C ILE A 179 18.15 -11.65 19.14
N THR A 180 17.02 -11.89 19.83
CA THR A 180 16.47 -10.94 20.81
C THR A 180 17.49 -10.58 21.87
N ILE A 181 18.15 -11.57 22.49
CA ILE A 181 19.25 -11.36 23.47
C ILE A 181 20.36 -10.46 22.88
N ILE A 182 20.78 -10.73 21.64
CA ILE A 182 21.84 -9.94 21.00
C ILE A 182 21.37 -8.50 20.77
N LEU A 183 20.16 -8.30 20.25
CA LEU A 183 19.61 -6.98 19.94
C LEU A 183 19.35 -6.13 21.20
N GLU A 184 18.98 -6.74 22.32
CA GLU A 184 18.74 -6.02 23.57
C GLU A 184 20.03 -5.67 24.32
N ILE A 185 20.95 -6.64 24.44
CA ILE A 185 22.14 -6.47 25.28
C ILE A 185 23.26 -5.77 24.51
N CYS A 186 23.47 -6.09 23.22
CA CYS A 186 24.61 -5.55 22.49
C CYS A 186 24.33 -4.14 21.95
N PRO A 187 25.38 -3.29 21.87
CA PRO A 187 25.29 -2.09 21.05
C PRO A 187 25.03 -2.48 19.60
N HIS A 188 24.10 -1.80 18.94
CA HIS A 188 23.73 -2.04 17.54
C HIS A 188 24.83 -1.59 16.58
N HIS A 189 25.92 -2.34 16.55
CA HIS A 189 27.08 -2.04 15.73
C HIS A 189 26.88 -2.57 14.30
N PRO A 190 27.14 -1.77 13.24
CA PRO A 190 26.92 -2.18 11.84
C PRO A 190 27.57 -3.52 11.47
N THR A 191 28.84 -3.74 11.85
CA THR A 191 29.54 -5.03 11.63
C THR A 191 28.81 -6.24 12.22
N LEU A 192 28.28 -6.11 13.45
CA LEU A 192 27.58 -7.19 14.14
C LEU A 192 26.30 -7.53 13.37
N LEU A 193 25.48 -6.51 13.09
CA LEU A 193 24.20 -6.67 12.41
C LEU A 193 24.33 -7.18 10.97
N VAL A 194 25.26 -6.65 10.17
CA VAL A 194 25.54 -7.15 8.80
C VAL A 194 25.98 -8.61 8.83
N SER A 195 26.82 -8.99 9.80
CA SER A 195 27.33 -10.35 9.89
C SER A 195 26.25 -11.33 10.35
N LEU A 196 25.43 -10.95 11.33
CA LEU A 196 24.26 -11.72 11.76
C LEU A 196 23.26 -11.89 10.62
N LEU A 197 22.91 -10.80 9.93
CA LEU A 197 22.02 -10.80 8.76
C LEU A 197 22.53 -11.78 7.69
N THR A 198 23.83 -11.73 7.39
CA THR A 198 24.45 -12.65 6.44
C THR A 198 24.33 -14.12 6.90
N GLN A 199 24.52 -14.39 8.19
CA GLN A 199 24.40 -15.74 8.75
C GLN A 199 22.96 -16.25 8.71
N THR A 200 21.98 -15.43 9.07
CA THR A 200 20.56 -15.80 9.06
C THR A 200 20.04 -16.00 7.64
N MET A 201 20.44 -15.15 6.69
CA MET A 201 20.10 -15.30 5.28
C MET A 201 20.66 -16.59 4.66
N LYS A 202 21.92 -16.95 4.98
CA LYS A 202 22.53 -18.23 4.55
C LYS A 202 21.76 -19.45 5.04
N ARG A 203 21.02 -19.32 6.13
CA ARG A 203 20.17 -20.36 6.72
C ARG A 203 18.70 -20.22 6.31
N SER A 204 18.37 -19.27 5.43
CA SER A 204 17.01 -18.94 5.00
C SER A 204 16.05 -18.59 6.16
N LEU A 205 16.57 -17.97 7.23
CA LEU A 205 15.77 -17.54 8.38
C LEU A 205 15.14 -16.17 8.07
N ALA A 206 14.03 -16.18 7.32
CA ALA A 206 13.41 -14.98 6.78
C ALA A 206 13.03 -13.95 7.86
N ARG A 207 12.26 -14.36 8.88
CA ARG A 207 11.79 -13.49 9.97
C ARG A 207 12.94 -12.83 10.73
N ASP A 208 13.90 -13.65 11.16
CA ASP A 208 15.09 -13.20 11.88
C ASP A 208 15.94 -12.23 11.05
N SER A 209 16.08 -12.51 9.75
CA SER A 209 16.79 -11.63 8.81
C SER A 209 16.07 -10.30 8.61
N GLN A 210 14.73 -10.28 8.55
CA GLN A 210 13.95 -9.05 8.46
C GLN A 210 14.15 -8.18 9.72
N THR A 211 14.13 -8.80 10.90
CA THR A 211 14.38 -8.12 12.19
C THR A 211 15.78 -7.50 12.22
N LEU A 212 16.80 -8.26 11.81
CA LEU A 212 18.18 -7.78 11.73
C LEU A 212 18.37 -6.69 10.67
N LEU A 213 17.69 -6.79 9.53
CA LEU A 213 17.69 -5.75 8.49
C LEU A 213 17.06 -4.47 9.01
N TYR A 214 15.92 -4.55 9.69
CA TYR A 214 15.25 -3.41 10.31
C TYR A 214 16.15 -2.72 11.33
N ALA A 215 16.79 -3.49 12.24
CA ALA A 215 17.75 -2.96 13.20
C ALA A 215 18.96 -2.29 12.49
N LEU A 216 19.49 -2.91 11.45
CA LEU A 216 20.63 -2.37 10.68
C LEU A 216 20.27 -1.06 9.98
N VAL A 217 19.12 -1.01 9.32
CA VAL A 217 18.63 0.20 8.64
C VAL A 217 18.33 1.29 9.68
N SER A 218 17.78 0.93 10.83
CA SER A 218 17.55 1.84 11.97
C SER A 218 18.84 2.48 12.47
N VAL A 219 19.94 1.71 12.58
CA VAL A 219 21.26 2.26 12.93
C VAL A 219 21.79 3.19 11.84
N ALA A 220 21.60 2.82 10.57
CA ALA A 220 22.10 3.61 9.45
C ALA A 220 21.38 4.96 9.32
N ILE A 221 20.07 4.96 9.53
CA ILE A 221 19.17 6.10 9.33
C ILE A 221 18.96 6.90 10.61
N GLY A 222 19.03 6.26 11.77
CA GLY A 222 18.75 6.85 13.08
C GLY A 222 19.63 8.05 13.40
N ALA A 223 19.01 9.13 13.86
CA ALA A 223 19.73 10.26 14.41
C ALA A 223 20.35 9.86 15.75
N ARG A 224 21.65 10.10 15.93
CA ARG A 224 22.24 10.03 17.27
C ARG A 224 21.53 11.07 18.14
N ARG A 225 21.35 10.76 19.44
CA ARG A 225 20.71 11.66 20.44
C ARG A 225 21.29 13.09 20.45
N SER A 226 22.48 13.28 19.87
CA SER A 226 23.09 14.57 19.57
C SER A 226 22.66 15.08 18.18
N SER A 227 21.83 16.12 18.15
CA SER A 227 21.40 16.87 16.95
C SER A 227 22.55 17.43 16.09
N ILE A 228 23.80 17.37 16.57
CA ILE A 228 24.95 18.03 15.95
C ILE A 228 25.51 17.17 14.79
N TYR A 229 25.30 15.86 14.82
CA TYR A 229 25.88 14.96 13.82
C TYR A 229 24.84 14.53 12.78
N PRO A 230 25.18 14.54 11.48
CA PRO A 230 24.29 13.99 10.47
C PRO A 230 24.08 12.49 10.71
N THR A 231 22.93 11.98 10.26
CA THR A 231 22.64 10.54 10.28
C THR A 231 23.75 9.75 9.57
N PRO A 232 24.21 8.60 10.09
CA PRO A 232 25.36 7.86 9.53
C PRO A 232 25.30 7.62 8.02
N ILE A 233 24.10 7.33 7.49
CA ILE A 233 23.88 7.09 6.06
C ILE A 233 24.15 8.31 5.16
N CYS A 234 24.18 9.52 5.72
CA CYS A 234 24.50 10.74 4.99
C CYS A 234 26.00 10.93 4.76
N HIS A 235 26.86 10.09 5.34
CA HIS A 235 28.29 10.16 5.11
C HIS A 235 28.62 9.92 3.61
N PRO A 236 29.50 10.72 2.97
CA PRO A 236 29.78 10.61 1.53
C PRO A 236 30.26 9.22 1.07
N SER A 237 31.01 8.50 1.92
CA SER A 237 31.48 7.13 1.63
C SER A 237 30.38 6.08 1.63
N HIS A 238 29.15 6.41 2.05
CA HIS A 238 28.02 5.49 2.10
C HIS A 238 26.99 5.75 0.99
N ALA A 239 27.38 6.47 -0.07
CA ALA A 239 26.49 6.80 -1.17
C ALA A 239 25.92 5.58 -1.93
N SER A 240 26.53 4.40 -1.86
CA SER A 240 25.99 3.14 -2.43
C SER A 240 25.40 2.21 -1.37
N TYR A 241 25.50 2.54 -0.08
CA TYR A 241 25.27 1.60 1.01
C TYR A 241 23.91 0.90 0.95
N LEU A 242 22.80 1.64 0.75
CA LEU A 242 21.46 1.04 0.66
C LEU A 242 21.28 0.18 -0.59
N GLN A 243 21.95 0.53 -1.68
CA GLN A 243 21.93 -0.28 -2.91
C GLN A 243 22.71 -1.58 -2.69
N ASP A 244 23.94 -1.51 -2.16
CA ASP A 244 24.78 -2.67 -1.86
C ASP A 244 24.09 -3.61 -0.86
N LEU A 245 23.39 -3.05 0.13
CA LEU A 245 22.60 -3.81 1.10
C LEU A 245 21.38 -4.47 0.46
N SER A 246 20.66 -3.75 -0.42
CA SER A 246 19.54 -4.31 -1.20
C SER A 246 19.99 -5.45 -2.10
N GLU A 247 21.11 -5.28 -2.82
CA GLU A 247 21.69 -6.30 -3.69
C GLU A 247 22.07 -7.54 -2.88
N THR A 248 22.74 -7.35 -1.74
CA THR A 248 23.07 -8.43 -0.80
C THR A 248 21.82 -9.16 -0.34
N TRP A 249 20.77 -8.43 0.07
CA TRP A 249 19.48 -8.99 0.46
C TRP A 249 18.89 -9.88 -0.64
N THR A 250 18.82 -9.36 -1.87
CA THR A 250 18.21 -10.06 -3.01
C THR A 250 19.06 -11.17 -3.62
N ALA A 251 20.36 -11.23 -3.31
CA ALA A 251 21.31 -12.17 -3.94
C ALA A 251 20.96 -13.66 -3.71
N THR A 252 20.14 -13.97 -2.72
CA THR A 252 19.70 -15.34 -2.43
C THR A 252 18.66 -15.86 -3.43
N GLY A 253 18.00 -15.00 -4.21
CA GLY A 253 16.95 -15.36 -5.16
C GLY A 253 15.67 -15.93 -4.51
N SER A 254 15.53 -15.83 -3.19
CA SER A 254 14.35 -16.32 -2.48
C SER A 254 13.21 -15.29 -2.51
N ALA A 255 11.97 -15.77 -2.60
CA ALA A 255 10.78 -14.92 -2.53
C ALA A 255 10.71 -14.08 -1.23
N TYR A 256 11.26 -14.57 -0.12
CA TYR A 256 11.28 -13.83 1.16
C TYR A 256 12.25 -12.65 1.15
N PHE A 257 13.35 -12.79 0.40
CA PHE A 257 14.41 -11.81 0.30
C PHE A 257 14.24 -10.97 -0.97
N SER A 258 13.00 -10.53 -1.22
CA SER A 258 12.66 -9.71 -2.38
C SER A 258 13.05 -8.24 -2.20
N GLN A 259 13.18 -7.53 -3.32
CA GLN A 259 13.36 -6.08 -3.32
C GLN A 259 12.19 -5.38 -2.63
N ARG A 260 10.96 -5.83 -2.87
CA ARG A 260 9.75 -5.31 -2.22
C ARG A 260 9.83 -5.39 -0.70
N THR A 261 10.21 -6.54 -0.13
CA THR A 261 10.39 -6.71 1.33
C THR A 261 11.45 -5.75 1.89
N PHE A 262 12.59 -5.60 1.20
CA PHE A 262 13.64 -4.67 1.62
C PHE A 262 13.13 -3.22 1.67
N ILE A 263 12.32 -2.82 0.69
CA ILE A 263 11.74 -1.48 0.62
C ILE A 263 10.65 -1.23 1.65
N HIS A 264 9.84 -2.23 1.98
CA HIS A 264 8.92 -2.12 3.12
C HIS A 264 9.66 -1.82 4.42
N ILE A 265 10.69 -2.62 4.75
CA ILE A 265 11.50 -2.41 5.96
C ILE A 265 12.20 -1.05 5.94
N LEU A 266 12.78 -0.64 4.81
CA LEU A 266 13.41 0.67 4.67
C LEU A 266 12.41 1.82 4.89
N ALA A 267 11.23 1.71 4.30
CA ALA A 267 10.15 2.68 4.43
C ALA A 267 9.63 2.78 5.88
N ASP A 268 9.44 1.67 6.57
CA ASP A 268 8.98 1.66 7.96
C ASP A 268 9.97 2.44 8.85
N VAL A 269 11.28 2.16 8.72
CA VAL A 269 12.34 2.89 9.45
C VAL A 269 12.39 4.38 9.07
N LEU A 270 12.19 4.71 7.79
CA LEU A 270 12.12 6.11 7.34
C LEU A 270 10.91 6.84 7.95
N CYS A 271 9.78 6.15 8.06
CA CYS A 271 8.54 6.66 8.63
C CYS A 271 8.67 6.96 10.13
N GLU A 272 9.40 6.11 10.86
CA GLU A 272 9.66 6.28 12.28
C GLU A 272 10.72 7.34 12.57
N THR A 273 11.79 7.39 11.76
CA THR A 273 12.89 8.32 12.01
C THR A 273 12.50 9.76 11.67
N GLU A 274 11.64 9.95 10.66
CA GLU A 274 11.16 11.26 10.19
C GLU A 274 12.27 12.28 9.84
N SER A 275 13.53 11.84 9.69
CA SER A 275 14.69 12.74 9.51
C SER A 275 14.75 13.30 8.10
N PRO A 276 14.65 14.64 7.92
CA PRO A 276 14.67 15.26 6.59
C PRO A 276 16.00 15.07 5.86
N HIS A 277 17.10 14.90 6.61
CA HIS A 277 18.43 14.71 6.03
C HIS A 277 18.56 13.39 5.27
N VAL A 278 17.87 12.34 5.72
CA VAL A 278 17.93 11.01 5.10
C VAL A 278 17.25 11.05 3.74
N TRP A 279 16.10 11.72 3.64
CA TRP A 279 15.38 11.92 2.37
C TRP A 279 16.18 12.65 1.29
N LYS A 280 17.17 13.44 1.72
CA LYS A 280 18.10 14.18 0.86
C LYS A 280 19.42 13.45 0.60
N CYS A 281 19.69 12.35 1.29
CA CYS A 281 20.99 11.71 1.22
C CYS A 281 21.21 11.04 -0.15
N LYS A 282 22.48 10.95 -0.56
CA LYS A 282 22.88 10.35 -1.84
C LYS A 282 22.57 8.85 -1.90
N ALA A 283 22.68 8.16 -0.76
CA ALA A 283 22.38 6.73 -0.63
C ALA A 283 20.91 6.42 -0.97
N LEU A 284 19.97 7.09 -0.31
CA LEU A 284 18.54 6.93 -0.58
C LEU A 284 18.19 7.36 -2.00
N SER A 285 18.76 8.46 -2.48
CA SER A 285 18.52 8.92 -3.86
C SER A 285 18.96 7.94 -4.93
N ARG A 286 20.05 7.20 -4.72
CA ARG A 286 20.52 6.16 -5.64
C ARG A 286 19.65 4.90 -5.54
N CYS A 287 19.37 4.46 -4.32
CA CYS A 287 18.50 3.32 -4.04
C CYS A 287 17.11 3.51 -4.67
N THR A 288 16.42 4.62 -4.37
CA THR A 288 15.11 4.97 -4.95
C THR A 288 15.11 5.06 -6.47
N ARG A 289 16.19 5.56 -7.09
CA ARG A 289 16.31 5.58 -8.55
C ARG A 289 16.43 4.19 -9.16
N SER A 290 17.21 3.32 -8.53
CA SER A 290 17.37 1.92 -8.95
C SER A 290 16.05 1.16 -8.82
N ILE A 291 15.35 1.29 -7.70
CA ILE A 291 14.04 0.65 -7.48
C ILE A 291 13.02 1.15 -8.50
N ARG A 292 12.95 2.46 -8.75
CA ARG A 292 12.02 3.02 -9.74
C ARG A 292 12.18 2.38 -11.13
N SER A 293 13.38 1.93 -11.49
CA SER A 293 13.64 1.25 -12.77
C SER A 293 13.42 -0.27 -12.74
N THR A 294 13.39 -0.91 -11.57
CA THR A 294 13.32 -2.37 -11.44
C THR A 294 12.01 -2.89 -10.85
N ASP A 295 11.39 -2.13 -9.94
CA ASP A 295 10.15 -2.45 -9.24
C ASP A 295 9.42 -1.12 -8.93
N PHE A 296 8.64 -0.64 -9.88
CA PHE A 296 7.94 0.64 -9.77
C PHE A 296 6.92 0.69 -8.62
N PRO A 297 6.13 -0.37 -8.34
CA PRO A 297 5.27 -0.41 -7.15
C PRO A 297 6.04 -0.23 -5.83
N ALA A 298 7.22 -0.84 -5.67
CA ALA A 298 8.05 -0.63 -4.49
C ALA A 298 8.55 0.84 -4.38
N PHE A 299 8.86 1.48 -5.50
CA PHE A 299 9.18 2.91 -5.52
C PHE A 299 8.00 3.76 -5.02
N LEU A 300 6.78 3.47 -5.47
CA LEU A 300 5.57 4.17 -5.00
C LEU A 300 5.32 3.98 -3.50
N TYR A 301 5.63 2.83 -2.93
CA TYR A 301 5.58 2.64 -1.47
C TYR A 301 6.52 3.61 -0.72
N THR A 302 7.69 3.89 -1.29
CA THR A 302 8.62 4.89 -0.73
C THR A 302 8.06 6.32 -0.84
N VAL A 303 7.33 6.62 -1.93
CA VAL A 303 6.64 7.90 -2.12
C VAL A 303 5.51 8.06 -1.09
N ASP A 304 4.72 7.02 -0.88
CA ASP A 304 3.67 6.93 0.13
C ASP A 304 4.19 7.18 1.54
N THR A 305 5.37 6.64 1.84
CA THR A 305 6.06 6.86 3.11
C THR A 305 6.44 8.33 3.28
N LEU A 306 6.94 8.98 2.23
CA LEU A 306 7.26 10.41 2.27
C LEU A 306 5.99 11.27 2.46
N ILE A 307 4.89 10.91 1.79
CA ILE A 307 3.57 11.53 1.98
C ILE A 307 3.16 11.46 3.45
N GLU A 308 3.27 10.28 4.06
CA GLU A 308 2.92 10.07 5.46
C GLU A 308 3.81 10.87 6.42
N VAL A 309 5.14 10.86 6.23
CA VAL A 309 6.07 11.64 7.05
C VAL A 309 5.72 13.14 7.01
N ILE A 310 5.45 13.69 5.81
CA ILE A 310 5.02 15.08 5.66
C ILE A 310 3.68 15.33 6.39
N GLY A 311 2.73 14.40 6.24
CA GLY A 311 1.42 14.45 6.91
C GLY A 311 1.51 14.43 8.44
N ARG A 312 2.38 13.57 9.02
CA ARG A 312 2.66 13.48 10.46
C ARG A 312 3.30 14.76 10.98
N ILE A 313 4.31 15.29 10.31
CA ILE A 313 4.96 16.57 10.67
C ILE A 313 3.95 17.71 10.67
N ARG A 314 3.07 17.78 9.64
CA ARG A 314 1.99 18.78 9.56
C ARG A 314 0.98 18.64 10.70
N SER A 315 0.58 17.40 11.03
CA SER A 315 -0.41 17.13 12.08
C SER A 315 0.10 17.53 13.47
N ARG A 316 1.39 17.28 13.76
CA ARG A 316 2.05 17.72 15.01
C ARG A 316 2.06 19.24 15.17
N ARG A 317 2.18 20.00 14.07
CA ARG A 317 2.16 21.48 14.10
C ARG A 317 0.77 22.05 14.39
N ARG A 318 -0.30 21.36 14.01
CA ARG A 318 -1.68 21.81 14.24
C ARG A 318 -2.11 21.71 15.69
N THR A 319 -1.51 20.80 16.47
CA THR A 319 -1.80 20.72 17.90
C THR A 319 -1.23 21.98 18.59
N PRO A 320 -2.06 22.84 19.21
CA PRO A 320 -1.63 24.08 19.84
C PRO A 320 -0.89 23.77 21.15
N ARG A 321 0.32 23.22 21.06
CA ARG A 321 1.23 23.12 22.20
C ARG A 321 1.79 24.52 22.47
N GLY A 322 1.61 24.96 23.72
CA GLY A 322 1.90 26.31 24.19
C GLY A 322 3.16 26.91 23.60
N LYS A 323 3.06 28.20 23.23
CA LYS A 323 4.05 29.04 22.53
C LYS A 323 5.47 28.88 23.11
N SER A 324 6.20 27.85 22.68
CA SER A 324 7.63 27.73 22.96
C SER A 324 8.38 28.54 21.90
N PRO A 325 9.10 29.61 22.27
CA PRO A 325 9.71 30.56 21.31
C PRO A 325 10.92 30.00 20.54
N ARG A 326 11.14 28.68 20.49
CA ARG A 326 12.44 28.10 20.15
C ARG A 326 12.59 27.38 18.80
N SER A 327 11.59 27.35 17.92
CA SER A 327 11.71 26.60 16.64
C SER A 327 11.58 27.47 15.39
N LYS A 328 12.60 28.30 15.10
CA LYS A 328 12.73 28.96 13.78
C LYS A 328 13.36 28.07 12.70
N ALA A 329 13.95 26.92 13.06
CA ALA A 329 14.65 26.04 12.11
C ALA A 329 13.74 25.01 11.41
N ALA A 330 12.68 24.53 12.07
CA ALA A 330 11.78 23.50 11.54
C ALA A 330 11.03 23.85 10.22
N PRO A 331 10.71 25.12 9.89
CA PRO A 331 10.01 25.44 8.65
C PRO A 331 10.77 25.02 7.39
N ARG A 332 12.10 25.18 7.39
CA ARG A 332 12.94 24.98 6.20
C ARG A 332 13.08 23.50 5.82
N GLU A 333 13.25 22.63 6.81
CA GLU A 333 13.44 21.19 6.58
C GLU A 333 12.19 20.52 6.01
N HIS A 334 11.01 20.97 6.45
CA HIS A 334 9.73 20.51 5.93
C HIS A 334 9.55 20.90 4.45
N GLU A 335 9.97 22.10 4.07
CA GLU A 335 9.88 22.55 2.68
C GLU A 335 10.75 21.70 1.74
N GLU A 336 11.92 21.28 2.20
CA GLU A 336 12.80 20.42 1.40
C GLU A 336 12.20 19.03 1.15
N LEU A 337 11.44 18.47 2.10
CA LEU A 337 10.68 17.23 1.89
C LEU A 337 9.58 17.40 0.85
N ARG A 338 8.88 18.54 0.86
CA ARG A 338 7.87 18.87 -0.14
C ARG A 338 8.47 19.00 -1.53
N VAL A 339 9.57 19.74 -1.67
CA VAL A 339 10.32 19.85 -2.94
C VAL A 339 10.74 18.47 -3.46
N ARG A 340 11.15 17.56 -2.57
CA ARG A 340 11.48 16.19 -2.94
C ARG A 340 10.26 15.43 -3.46
N LEU A 341 9.13 15.48 -2.74
CA LEU A 341 7.89 14.83 -3.14
C LEU A 341 7.37 15.37 -4.48
N THR A 342 7.42 16.69 -4.70
CA THR A 342 7.06 17.32 -5.98
C THR A 342 7.85 16.73 -7.14
N LYS A 343 9.17 16.56 -6.98
CA LYS A 343 10.03 15.96 -8.01
C LYS A 343 9.65 14.51 -8.30
N TRP A 344 9.24 13.76 -7.29
CA TRP A 344 8.78 12.38 -7.47
C TRP A 344 7.43 12.31 -8.15
N PHE A 345 6.45 13.15 -7.78
CA PHE A 345 5.17 13.21 -8.50
C PHE A 345 5.36 13.59 -9.97
N ARG A 346 6.19 14.59 -10.28
CA ARG A 346 6.52 14.91 -11.68
C ARG A 346 7.11 13.71 -12.42
N SER A 347 8.02 12.98 -11.79
CA SER A 347 8.57 11.76 -12.37
C SER A 347 7.55 10.62 -12.53
N ILE A 348 6.52 10.55 -11.71
CA ILE A 348 5.43 9.57 -11.84
C ILE A 348 4.51 10.00 -12.99
N SER A 349 4.25 11.29 -13.15
CA SER A 349 3.51 11.85 -14.27
C SER A 349 4.12 11.55 -15.64
N ASP A 350 5.44 11.31 -15.68
CA ASP A 350 6.17 10.90 -16.89
C ASP A 350 6.21 9.36 -17.07
N HIS A 351 5.50 8.58 -16.24
CA HIS A 351 5.52 7.12 -16.29
C HIS A 351 4.72 6.58 -17.50
N PRO A 352 5.18 5.50 -18.18
CA PRO A 352 4.49 4.90 -19.32
C PRO A 352 3.06 4.42 -19.04
N ALA A 353 2.67 4.28 -17.76
CA ALA A 353 1.30 3.91 -17.36
C ALA A 353 0.25 4.97 -17.75
N PHE A 354 0.68 6.17 -18.14
CA PHE A 354 -0.18 7.23 -18.66
C PHE A 354 -0.10 7.42 -20.17
N ASP A 355 0.75 6.64 -20.85
CA ASP A 355 0.86 6.71 -22.30
C ASP A 355 -0.37 6.04 -22.94
N LEU A 356 -0.99 6.72 -23.90
CA LEU A 356 -2.19 6.24 -24.58
C LEU A 356 -1.89 5.08 -25.53
N ASP A 357 -0.63 4.97 -25.96
CA ASP A 357 -0.19 4.02 -26.97
C ASP A 357 0.34 2.71 -26.37
N THR A 358 0.53 2.63 -25.04
CA THR A 358 1.06 1.44 -24.38
C THR A 358 -0.05 0.54 -23.82
N THR A 359 -0.31 -0.59 -24.49
CA THR A 359 -1.19 -1.65 -23.97
C THR A 359 -0.55 -2.46 -22.84
N ASP A 360 0.76 -2.31 -22.64
CA ASP A 360 1.57 -3.16 -21.76
C ASP A 360 1.72 -2.60 -20.34
N ALA A 361 1.13 -1.43 -20.05
CA ALA A 361 1.17 -0.87 -18.71
C ALA A 361 0.44 -1.79 -17.71
N SER A 362 1.14 -2.22 -16.66
CA SER A 362 0.57 -3.10 -15.65
C SER A 362 -0.57 -2.40 -14.90
N THR A 363 -1.73 -3.04 -14.84
CA THR A 363 -2.87 -2.58 -14.01
C THR A 363 -2.47 -2.40 -12.54
N GLU A 364 -1.52 -3.20 -12.04
CA GLU A 364 -0.97 -3.08 -10.68
C GLU A 364 -0.25 -1.72 -10.48
N GLU A 365 0.55 -1.29 -11.46
CA GLU A 365 1.29 -0.02 -11.39
C GLU A 365 0.34 1.18 -11.40
N TYR A 366 -0.66 1.17 -12.29
CA TYR A 366 -1.67 2.22 -12.34
C TYR A 366 -2.46 2.30 -11.02
N GLN A 367 -2.90 1.16 -10.49
CA GLN A 367 -3.60 1.09 -9.20
C GLN A 367 -2.72 1.60 -8.04
N ALA A 368 -1.43 1.29 -8.05
CA ALA A 368 -0.49 1.81 -7.08
C ALA A 368 -0.38 3.34 -7.16
N ILE A 369 -0.32 3.92 -8.37
CA ILE A 369 -0.30 5.40 -8.53
C ILE A 369 -1.58 6.04 -7.99
N VAL A 370 -2.74 5.48 -8.35
CA VAL A 370 -4.04 5.96 -7.83
C VAL A 370 -4.08 5.90 -6.31
N SER A 371 -3.59 4.80 -5.72
CA SER A 371 -3.49 4.62 -4.27
C SER A 371 -2.61 5.71 -3.63
N SER A 372 -1.48 6.05 -4.23
CA SER A 372 -0.61 7.15 -3.77
C SER A 372 -1.29 8.51 -3.82
N VAL A 373 -2.07 8.80 -4.88
CA VAL A 373 -2.85 10.04 -5.00
C VAL A 373 -3.93 10.11 -3.90
N VAL A 374 -4.65 9.01 -3.65
CA VAL A 374 -5.66 8.92 -2.58
C VAL A 374 -5.01 9.10 -1.20
N ARG A 375 -3.83 8.50 -0.96
CA ARG A 375 -3.08 8.67 0.28
C ARG A 375 -2.61 10.11 0.47
N ALA A 376 -2.13 10.77 -0.58
CA ALA A 376 -1.78 12.20 -0.54
C ALA A 376 -2.99 13.08 -0.21
N ARG A 377 -4.19 12.71 -0.71
CA ARG A 377 -5.44 13.37 -0.33
C ARG A 377 -5.75 13.17 1.16
N HIS A 378 -5.67 11.94 1.65
CA HIS A 378 -5.93 11.59 3.06
C HIS A 378 -5.08 12.41 4.04
N TRP A 379 -3.78 12.57 3.74
CA TRP A 379 -2.86 13.38 4.55
C TRP A 379 -2.97 14.89 4.34
N GLY A 380 -3.90 15.35 3.49
CA GLY A 380 -4.10 16.78 3.22
C GLY A 380 -2.94 17.44 2.48
N ILE A 381 -2.15 16.67 1.73
CA ILE A 381 -0.99 17.19 0.96
C ILE A 381 -1.44 18.17 -0.13
N HIS A 382 -2.63 17.94 -0.68
CA HIS A 382 -3.28 18.80 -1.67
C HIS A 382 -3.73 20.17 -1.13
N LEU A 383 -3.82 20.34 0.19
CA LEU A 383 -4.28 21.59 0.78
C LEU A 383 -3.12 22.58 0.84
N CYS A 384 -3.19 23.64 0.01
CA CYS A 384 -2.40 24.86 0.17
C CYS A 384 -2.47 25.30 1.64
N SER A 385 -1.34 25.74 2.21
CA SER A 385 -1.22 26.03 3.65
C SER A 385 -2.41 26.88 4.11
N ALA A 386 -3.23 26.33 5.01
CA ALA A 386 -4.45 26.98 5.49
C ALA A 386 -4.15 28.13 6.47
N ASP A 387 -2.89 28.31 6.84
CA ASP A 387 -2.47 29.24 7.88
C ASP A 387 -2.27 30.65 7.34
N GLY A 388 -3.22 31.18 6.55
CA GLY A 388 -3.35 32.61 6.22
C GLY A 388 -2.13 33.34 5.65
N ASP A 389 -1.03 32.64 5.38
CA ASP A 389 0.23 33.21 4.97
C ASP A 389 0.10 33.43 3.46
N THR A 390 -0.25 34.66 3.08
CA THR A 390 -0.32 35.13 1.68
C THR A 390 1.06 35.17 1.02
N SER A 391 2.01 34.39 1.52
CA SER A 391 3.31 34.13 0.91
C SER A 391 3.07 33.61 -0.50
N THR A 392 3.39 34.45 -1.48
CA THR A 392 3.39 34.11 -2.90
C THR A 392 4.62 33.27 -3.27
N ASP A 393 5.24 32.55 -2.33
CA ASP A 393 6.40 31.73 -2.61
C ASP A 393 6.01 30.60 -3.58
N PRO A 394 6.53 30.59 -4.81
CA PRO A 394 6.15 29.61 -5.83
C PRO A 394 6.33 28.17 -5.37
N THR A 395 7.29 27.89 -4.48
CA THR A 395 7.56 26.53 -3.97
C THR A 395 6.36 25.94 -3.22
N THR A 396 5.57 26.78 -2.56
CA THR A 396 4.40 26.35 -1.77
C THR A 396 3.25 25.81 -2.63
N ILE A 397 3.16 26.26 -3.89
CA ILE A 397 2.13 25.89 -4.87
C ILE A 397 2.56 24.70 -5.72
N GLU A 398 3.87 24.47 -5.89
CA GLU A 398 4.37 23.42 -6.78
C GLU A 398 3.90 22.00 -6.41
N LEU A 399 3.85 21.67 -5.13
CA LEU A 399 3.45 20.32 -4.68
C LEU A 399 1.95 20.04 -4.94
N PRO A 400 0.98 20.89 -4.52
CA PRO A 400 -0.41 20.74 -4.90
C PRO A 400 -0.61 20.68 -6.42
N SER A 401 0.08 21.54 -7.18
CA SER A 401 -0.02 21.52 -8.65
C SER A 401 0.45 20.20 -9.26
N ALA A 402 1.59 19.67 -8.81
CA ALA A 402 2.07 18.37 -9.29
C ALA A 402 1.09 17.23 -8.95
N LEU A 403 0.50 17.24 -7.75
CA LEU A 403 -0.50 16.26 -7.34
C LEU A 403 -1.81 16.37 -8.15
N VAL A 404 -2.27 17.59 -8.44
CA VAL A 404 -3.45 17.82 -9.29
C VAL A 404 -3.19 17.34 -10.71
N CYS A 405 -2.03 17.64 -11.30
CA CYS A 405 -1.66 17.13 -12.61
C CYS A 405 -1.67 15.59 -12.64
N LEU A 406 -1.05 14.95 -11.64
CA LEU A 406 -1.03 13.49 -11.54
C LEU A 406 -2.43 12.90 -11.37
N ALA A 407 -3.29 13.53 -10.56
CA ALA A 407 -4.68 13.10 -10.39
C ALA A 407 -5.49 13.23 -11.69
N VAL A 408 -5.32 14.33 -12.43
CA VAL A 408 -5.97 14.54 -13.73
C VAL A 408 -5.50 13.49 -14.74
N GLN A 409 -4.20 13.18 -14.78
CA GLN A 409 -3.66 12.10 -15.61
C GLN A 409 -4.27 10.75 -15.23
N CYS A 410 -4.39 10.44 -13.93
CA CYS A 410 -5.08 9.22 -13.48
C CYS A 410 -6.50 9.16 -14.01
N LEU A 411 -7.28 10.23 -13.87
CA LEU A 411 -8.67 10.28 -14.35
C LEU A 411 -8.80 10.24 -15.88
N SER A 412 -7.77 10.69 -16.60
CA SER A 412 -7.74 10.74 -18.06
C SER A 412 -7.15 9.47 -18.68
N ALA A 413 -6.52 8.61 -17.88
CA ALA A 413 -5.86 7.41 -18.35
C ALA A 413 -6.90 6.42 -18.92
N PRO A 414 -6.61 5.71 -20.02
CA PRO A 414 -7.49 4.66 -20.54
C PRO A 414 -7.81 3.59 -19.50
N LEU A 415 -6.82 3.28 -18.65
CA LEU A 415 -6.94 2.33 -17.53
C LEU A 415 -7.93 2.78 -16.44
N PHE A 416 -8.30 4.06 -16.38
CA PHE A 416 -9.38 4.53 -15.50
C PHE A 416 -10.77 4.08 -15.99
N ALA A 417 -10.92 3.95 -17.32
CA ALA A 417 -12.18 3.68 -17.99
C ALA A 417 -12.43 2.19 -18.27
N THR A 418 -11.47 1.31 -17.97
CA THR A 418 -11.67 -0.14 -18.14
C THR A 418 -12.58 -0.66 -17.05
N LEU A 419 -13.88 -0.70 -17.33
CA LEU A 419 -14.83 -1.54 -16.60
C LEU A 419 -14.48 -2.99 -16.89
N GLY A 420 -13.97 -3.72 -15.90
CA GLY A 420 -13.94 -5.18 -15.94
C GLY A 420 -15.32 -5.77 -15.56
N PRO A 421 -15.55 -7.07 -15.79
CA PRO A 421 -16.78 -7.74 -15.38
C PRO A 421 -17.11 -7.55 -13.89
N ALA A 422 -16.08 -7.60 -13.02
CA ALA A 422 -16.23 -7.39 -11.58
C ALA A 422 -16.66 -5.95 -11.22
N ASP A 423 -16.36 -4.97 -12.07
CA ASP A 423 -16.67 -3.56 -11.81
C ASP A 423 -18.14 -3.24 -12.09
N VAL A 424 -18.84 -4.02 -12.92
CA VAL A 424 -20.27 -3.80 -13.24
C VAL A 424 -21.10 -3.83 -11.94
N ALA A 425 -20.91 -4.88 -11.13
CA ALA A 425 -21.60 -5.01 -9.84
C ALA A 425 -21.26 -3.88 -8.88
N SER A 426 -19.98 -3.50 -8.80
CA SER A 426 -19.51 -2.41 -7.92
C SER A 426 -20.11 -1.07 -8.31
N ASN A 427 -20.21 -0.79 -9.62
CA ASN A 427 -20.78 0.45 -10.11
C ASN A 427 -22.30 0.49 -9.98
N LEU A 428 -23.01 -0.63 -10.17
CA LEU A 428 -24.47 -0.70 -9.93
C LEU A 428 -24.85 -0.44 -8.47
N LYS A 429 -24.03 -0.88 -7.51
CA LYS A 429 -24.24 -0.64 -6.07
C LYS A 429 -24.22 0.85 -5.68
N ARG A 430 -23.81 1.74 -6.59
CA ARG A 430 -23.90 3.20 -6.39
C ARG A 430 -25.31 3.73 -6.64
N TYR A 431 -26.15 2.98 -7.35
CA TYR A 431 -27.50 3.37 -7.78
C TYR A 431 -28.59 2.51 -7.16
N TYR A 432 -28.28 1.25 -6.85
CA TYR A 432 -29.21 0.30 -6.26
C TYR A 432 -28.67 -0.27 -4.94
N PRO A 433 -29.54 -0.65 -3.99
CA PRO A 433 -29.15 -1.43 -2.82
C PRO A 433 -28.40 -2.71 -3.22
N ALA A 434 -27.49 -3.17 -2.36
CA ALA A 434 -26.65 -4.32 -2.66
C ALA A 434 -27.45 -5.60 -2.92
N GLU A 435 -28.57 -5.76 -2.21
CA GLU A 435 -29.52 -6.86 -2.34
C GLU A 435 -30.21 -6.85 -3.71
N THR A 436 -30.63 -5.66 -4.17
CA THR A 436 -31.20 -5.46 -5.51
C THR A 436 -30.17 -5.81 -6.59
N VAL A 437 -28.92 -5.38 -6.46
CA VAL A 437 -27.86 -5.71 -7.43
C VAL A 437 -27.60 -7.23 -7.48
N ALA A 438 -27.59 -7.90 -6.32
CA ALA A 438 -27.37 -9.35 -6.25
C ALA A 438 -28.48 -10.15 -6.95
N GLN A 439 -29.71 -9.64 -6.95
CA GLN A 439 -30.84 -10.26 -7.65
C GLN A 439 -30.94 -9.84 -9.12
N LEU A 440 -30.49 -8.63 -9.46
CA LEU A 440 -30.56 -8.08 -10.81
C LEU A 440 -29.57 -8.74 -11.76
N LEU A 441 -28.30 -8.87 -11.35
CA LEU A 441 -27.21 -9.35 -12.21
C LEU A 441 -27.48 -10.73 -12.86
N PRO A 442 -28.01 -11.75 -12.14
CA PRO A 442 -28.30 -13.06 -12.73
C PRO A 442 -29.33 -13.02 -13.86
N LEU A 443 -30.24 -12.04 -13.90
CA LEU A 443 -31.33 -11.97 -14.89
C LEU A 443 -30.85 -11.64 -16.30
N TYR A 444 -29.63 -11.14 -16.43
CA TYR A 444 -29.03 -10.77 -17.69
C TYR A 444 -27.89 -11.74 -18.10
N GLY A 445 -27.57 -12.76 -17.29
CA GLY A 445 -26.50 -13.74 -17.55
C GLY A 445 -25.10 -13.27 -17.16
N GLU A 446 -24.12 -14.18 -17.16
CA GLU A 446 -22.75 -13.86 -16.75
C GLU A 446 -21.94 -13.22 -17.88
N LEU A 447 -21.12 -12.23 -17.54
CA LEU A 447 -20.06 -11.73 -18.42
C LEU A 447 -18.84 -12.65 -18.29
N PRO A 448 -18.21 -13.08 -19.39
CA PRO A 448 -16.92 -13.76 -19.35
C PRO A 448 -15.90 -12.95 -18.53
N GLU A 449 -15.00 -13.62 -17.80
CA GLU A 449 -13.96 -12.94 -17.00
C GLU A 449 -13.05 -12.05 -17.86
N ASP A 450 -12.89 -12.41 -19.14
CA ASP A 450 -12.12 -11.69 -20.15
C ASP A 450 -13.00 -10.78 -21.03
N ALA A 451 -14.25 -10.49 -20.64
CA ALA A 451 -15.12 -9.64 -21.43
C ALA A 451 -14.49 -8.26 -21.63
N PRO A 452 -14.49 -7.73 -22.86
CA PRO A 452 -13.85 -6.46 -23.15
C PRO A 452 -14.60 -5.31 -22.46
N ALA A 453 -13.89 -4.21 -22.20
CA ALA A 453 -14.43 -3.09 -21.43
C ALA A 453 -15.68 -2.46 -22.06
N ASP A 454 -15.82 -2.51 -23.39
CA ASP A 454 -17.01 -2.04 -24.11
C ASP A 454 -18.23 -2.94 -23.88
N ALA A 455 -18.04 -4.26 -23.79
CA ALA A 455 -19.09 -5.20 -23.40
C ALA A 455 -19.53 -4.96 -21.95
N CYS A 456 -18.57 -4.76 -21.03
CA CYS A 456 -18.87 -4.43 -19.63
C CYS A 456 -19.59 -3.09 -19.50
N ALA A 457 -19.17 -2.06 -20.26
CA ALA A 457 -19.81 -0.76 -20.28
C ALA A 457 -21.23 -0.81 -20.87
N ARG A 458 -21.43 -1.55 -21.96
CA ARG A 458 -22.76 -1.79 -22.54
C ARG A 458 -23.65 -2.46 -21.51
N ARG A 459 -23.16 -3.52 -20.88
CA ARG A 459 -23.90 -4.28 -19.88
C ARG A 459 -24.32 -3.42 -18.69
N PHE A 460 -23.38 -2.66 -18.13
CA PHE A 460 -23.68 -1.71 -17.06
C PHE A 460 -24.75 -0.69 -17.48
N GLY A 461 -24.66 -0.15 -18.71
CA GLY A 461 -25.64 0.80 -19.24
C GLY A 461 -27.04 0.21 -19.40
N GLU A 462 -27.15 -1.02 -19.89
CA GLU A 462 -28.41 -1.76 -20.03
C GLU A 462 -29.06 -2.00 -18.67
N GLU A 463 -28.35 -2.63 -17.73
CA GLU A 463 -28.87 -2.94 -16.38
C GLU A 463 -29.26 -1.66 -15.61
N LEU A 464 -28.47 -0.59 -15.73
CA LEU A 464 -28.77 0.69 -15.09
C LEU A 464 -30.02 1.33 -15.71
N SER A 465 -30.10 1.44 -17.03
CA SER A 465 -31.22 2.12 -17.70
C SER A 465 -32.52 1.34 -17.60
N ASP A 466 -32.46 0.02 -17.60
CA ASP A 466 -33.64 -0.83 -17.47
C ASP A 466 -34.32 -0.65 -16.11
N GLY A 467 -33.56 -0.67 -15.01
CA GLY A 467 -34.11 -0.48 -13.67
C GLY A 467 -34.50 0.97 -13.35
N GLN A 468 -33.78 1.97 -13.86
CA GLN A 468 -34.07 3.38 -13.54
C GLN A 468 -35.14 4.02 -14.43
N ILE A 469 -35.26 3.60 -15.69
CA ILE A 469 -36.07 4.29 -16.69
C ILE A 469 -37.10 3.34 -17.31
N TYR A 470 -36.65 2.26 -17.93
CA TYR A 470 -37.52 1.48 -18.80
C TYR A 470 -38.56 0.65 -18.05
N LEU A 471 -38.20 0.04 -16.92
CA LEU A 471 -39.14 -0.68 -16.07
C LEU A 471 -40.15 0.27 -15.39
N PRO A 472 -39.74 1.35 -14.67
CA PRO A 472 -40.69 2.25 -14.02
C PRO A 472 -41.75 2.85 -14.95
N VAL A 473 -41.38 3.21 -16.18
CA VAL A 473 -42.34 3.72 -17.18
C VAL A 473 -43.39 2.68 -17.56
N ARG A 474 -43.00 1.40 -17.66
CA ARG A 474 -43.92 0.29 -17.97
C ARG A 474 -44.84 -0.02 -16.80
N LEU A 475 -44.32 -0.01 -15.57
CA LEU A 475 -45.12 -0.17 -14.35
C LEU A 475 -46.16 0.94 -14.23
N LEU A 476 -45.74 2.20 -14.38
CA LEU A 476 -46.66 3.35 -14.37
C LEU A 476 -47.75 3.24 -15.43
N HIS A 477 -47.39 2.88 -16.67
CA HIS A 477 -48.36 2.72 -17.74
C HIS A 477 -49.36 1.58 -17.46
N ARG A 478 -48.88 0.42 -17.00
CA ARG A 478 -49.71 -0.72 -16.56
C ARG A 478 -50.73 -0.23 -15.52
N ASP A 479 -50.26 0.49 -14.50
CA ASP A 479 -51.09 0.88 -13.37
C ASP A 479 -52.11 1.96 -13.73
N LEU A 480 -51.74 2.94 -14.56
CA LEU A 480 -52.68 3.93 -15.07
C LEU A 480 -53.83 3.26 -15.84
N LEU A 481 -53.50 2.35 -16.77
CA LEU A 481 -54.52 1.63 -17.54
C LEU A 481 -55.39 0.74 -16.64
N ALA A 482 -54.80 0.03 -15.69
CA ALA A 482 -55.52 -0.84 -14.76
C ALA A 482 -56.54 -0.07 -13.89
N HIS A 483 -56.29 1.20 -13.61
CA HIS A 483 -57.19 2.08 -12.84
C HIS A 483 -58.08 2.96 -13.73
N GLY A 484 -58.14 2.69 -15.03
CA GLY A 484 -59.02 3.39 -15.97
C GLY A 484 -58.57 4.82 -16.33
N PHE A 485 -57.31 5.19 -16.04
CA PHE A 485 -56.76 6.45 -16.52
C PHE A 485 -56.34 6.32 -17.99
N PRO A 486 -56.85 7.19 -18.88
CA PRO A 486 -56.46 7.18 -20.28
C PRO A 486 -54.99 7.62 -20.40
N ALA A 487 -54.15 6.74 -20.91
CA ALA A 487 -52.73 6.98 -21.10
C ALA A 487 -52.21 6.25 -22.34
N PHE A 488 -51.17 6.83 -22.95
CA PHE A 488 -50.33 6.15 -23.92
C PHE A 488 -48.86 6.32 -23.57
N ARG A 489 -48.00 5.51 -24.16
CA ARG A 489 -46.55 5.63 -24.06
C ARG A 489 -45.94 5.70 -25.46
N TYR A 490 -44.73 6.22 -25.50
CA TYR A 490 -44.01 6.42 -26.73
C TYR A 490 -42.55 6.01 -26.60
N GLU A 491 -41.89 5.76 -27.73
CA GLU A 491 -40.48 5.43 -27.83
C GLU A 491 -39.82 6.28 -28.91
N ILE A 492 -38.62 6.79 -28.63
CA ILE A 492 -37.84 7.59 -29.57
C ILE A 492 -36.55 6.86 -29.88
N ARG A 493 -36.44 6.30 -31.09
CA ARG A 493 -35.26 5.60 -31.61
C ARG A 493 -34.42 6.46 -32.55
N TRP A 494 -34.81 7.72 -32.73
CA TRP A 494 -34.11 8.67 -33.56
C TRP A 494 -33.86 9.99 -32.83
N ALA A 495 -32.68 10.53 -33.06
CA ALA A 495 -32.30 11.88 -32.68
C ALA A 495 -31.46 12.48 -33.82
N PRO A 496 -31.40 13.81 -33.96
CA PRO A 496 -30.63 14.46 -35.02
C PRO A 496 -29.18 13.95 -35.09
N GLU A 497 -28.68 13.68 -36.29
CA GLU A 497 -27.41 13.02 -36.54
C GLU A 497 -26.24 13.76 -35.87
N GLN A 498 -26.24 15.08 -35.94
CA GLN A 498 -25.27 15.99 -35.32
C GLN A 498 -25.28 15.94 -33.77
N VAL A 499 -26.40 15.54 -33.16
CA VAL A 499 -26.50 15.33 -31.71
C VAL A 499 -25.95 13.94 -31.36
N ARG A 500 -26.33 12.91 -32.13
CA ARG A 500 -25.86 11.52 -31.94
C ARG A 500 -24.37 11.34 -32.19
N ALA A 501 -23.78 12.13 -33.10
CA ALA A 501 -22.35 12.09 -33.41
C ALA A 501 -21.47 12.30 -32.17
N ARG A 502 -21.96 13.03 -31.15
CA ARG A 502 -21.24 13.28 -29.90
C ARG A 502 -21.22 12.09 -28.95
N VAL A 503 -22.05 11.09 -29.18
CA VAL A 503 -22.22 9.90 -28.32
C VAL A 503 -22.11 8.62 -29.13
N LYS A 504 -21.17 8.56 -30.08
CA LYS A 504 -20.89 7.38 -30.90
C LYS A 504 -22.10 6.85 -31.66
N GLY A 505 -23.04 7.73 -32.02
CA GLY A 505 -24.24 7.35 -32.76
C GLY A 505 -25.39 6.81 -31.91
N TYR A 506 -25.26 6.70 -30.58
CA TYR A 506 -26.38 6.24 -29.74
C TYR A 506 -27.46 7.31 -29.58
N VAL A 507 -28.70 6.88 -29.29
CA VAL A 507 -29.77 7.76 -28.78
C VAL A 507 -29.78 7.63 -27.27
N THR A 508 -29.26 8.64 -26.57
CA THR A 508 -29.15 8.61 -25.10
C THR A 508 -30.26 9.43 -24.44
N HIS A 509 -30.38 9.32 -23.12
CA HIS A 509 -31.39 10.03 -22.34
C HIS A 509 -31.37 11.54 -22.59
N GLY A 510 -32.54 12.12 -22.89
CA GLY A 510 -32.74 13.55 -23.15
C GLY A 510 -32.33 14.02 -24.54
N MET A 511 -31.91 13.13 -25.44
CA MET A 511 -31.59 13.49 -26.83
C MET A 511 -32.81 13.80 -27.71
N ASP A 512 -34.00 13.49 -27.23
CA ASP A 512 -35.29 13.88 -27.81
C ASP A 512 -35.66 15.35 -27.54
N ARG A 513 -34.93 16.03 -26.65
CA ARG A 513 -35.19 17.44 -26.29
C ARG A 513 -35.23 18.40 -27.48
N PRO A 514 -34.39 18.29 -28.54
CA PRO A 514 -34.53 19.13 -29.72
C PRO A 514 -35.90 19.00 -30.40
N LEU A 515 -36.52 17.80 -30.34
CA LEU A 515 -37.84 17.53 -30.89
C LEU A 515 -38.92 18.20 -30.04
N TRP A 516 -38.93 17.90 -28.73
CA TRP A 516 -39.92 18.42 -27.79
C TRP A 516 -39.93 19.95 -27.67
N ALA A 517 -38.75 20.56 -27.66
CA ALA A 517 -38.61 22.00 -27.52
C ALA A 517 -38.48 22.74 -28.87
N MET A 518 -38.69 22.04 -29.99
CA MET A 518 -38.57 22.58 -31.35
C MET A 518 -37.32 23.46 -31.51
N ARG A 519 -36.14 22.93 -31.14
CA ARG A 519 -34.89 23.72 -31.09
C ARG A 519 -34.33 23.95 -32.49
N LEU A 520 -34.91 24.90 -33.21
CA LEU A 520 -34.54 25.26 -34.59
C LEU A 520 -33.03 25.45 -34.81
N PRO A 521 -32.25 26.09 -33.92
CA PRO A 521 -30.81 26.25 -34.13
C PRO A 521 -30.02 24.93 -34.13
N VAL A 522 -30.60 23.86 -33.60
CA VAL A 522 -29.99 22.54 -33.52
C VAL A 522 -30.52 21.61 -34.61
N LEU A 523 -31.63 21.94 -35.29
CA LEU A 523 -32.29 21.07 -36.26
C LEU A 523 -32.02 21.55 -37.69
N GLU A 524 -31.76 20.60 -38.59
CA GLU A 524 -31.70 20.84 -40.03
C GLU A 524 -33.11 20.79 -40.65
N GLU A 525 -33.30 21.34 -41.85
CA GLU A 525 -34.63 21.49 -42.46
C GLU A 525 -35.44 20.19 -42.54
N PRO A 526 -34.89 19.03 -42.97
CA PRO A 526 -35.64 17.77 -42.96
C PRO A 526 -36.01 17.31 -41.53
N GLN A 527 -35.15 17.59 -40.56
CA GLN A 527 -35.33 17.23 -39.15
C GLN A 527 -36.40 18.09 -38.48
N VAL A 528 -36.57 19.35 -38.91
CA VAL A 528 -37.67 20.22 -38.47
C VAL A 528 -39.01 19.59 -38.84
N GLN A 529 -39.13 19.00 -40.02
CA GLN A 529 -40.35 18.32 -40.44
C GLN A 529 -40.62 17.06 -39.61
N ILE A 530 -39.58 16.28 -39.28
CA ILE A 530 -39.70 15.11 -38.38
C ILE A 530 -40.15 15.56 -36.98
N ALA A 531 -39.52 16.57 -36.40
CA ALA A 531 -39.88 17.10 -35.09
C ALA A 531 -41.31 17.67 -35.06
N ARG A 532 -41.72 18.38 -36.12
CA ARG A 532 -43.11 18.86 -36.26
C ARG A 532 -44.08 17.71 -36.35
N ALA A 533 -43.81 16.71 -37.19
CA ALA A 533 -44.66 15.53 -37.34
C ALA A 533 -44.79 14.77 -36.02
N TRP A 534 -43.71 14.67 -35.24
CA TRP A 534 -43.72 14.07 -33.91
C TRP A 534 -44.64 14.80 -32.93
N LEU A 535 -44.49 16.13 -32.83
CA LEU A 535 -45.31 16.95 -31.95
C LEU A 535 -46.79 16.89 -32.34
N VAL A 536 -47.10 16.87 -33.64
CA VAL A 536 -48.47 16.72 -34.14
C VAL A 536 -49.04 15.35 -33.76
N ALA A 537 -48.32 14.26 -34.02
CA ALA A 537 -48.77 12.92 -33.69
C ALA A 537 -49.07 12.77 -32.18
N VAL A 538 -48.19 13.27 -31.31
CA VAL A 538 -48.43 13.26 -29.86
C VAL A 538 -49.64 14.11 -29.49
N ALA A 539 -49.79 15.31 -30.05
CA ALA A 539 -50.91 16.19 -29.74
C ALA A 539 -52.26 15.60 -30.18
N ASP A 540 -52.30 14.93 -31.33
CA ASP A 540 -53.50 14.26 -31.84
C ASP A 540 -53.91 13.10 -30.91
N GLU A 541 -52.94 12.31 -30.43
CA GLU A 541 -53.20 11.22 -29.46
C GLU A 541 -53.69 11.75 -28.10
N VAL A 542 -53.10 12.84 -27.60
CA VAL A 542 -53.59 13.49 -26.36
C VAL A 542 -55.04 13.95 -26.53
N GLN A 543 -55.38 14.61 -27.64
CA GLN A 543 -56.75 15.04 -27.92
C GLN A 543 -57.72 13.85 -28.04
N ALA A 544 -57.27 12.74 -28.64
CA ALA A 544 -58.07 11.52 -28.71
C ALA A 544 -58.36 10.94 -27.32
N LEU A 545 -57.35 10.86 -26.45
CA LEU A 545 -57.52 10.40 -25.07
C LEU A 545 -58.45 11.28 -24.25
N GLU A 546 -58.33 12.61 -24.37
CA GLU A 546 -59.19 13.57 -23.67
C GLU A 546 -60.65 13.48 -24.14
N ARG A 547 -60.86 13.31 -25.45
CA ARG A 547 -62.20 13.19 -26.04
C ARG A 547 -62.87 11.87 -25.66
N ASP A 548 -62.14 10.77 -25.77
CA ASP A 548 -62.71 9.42 -25.69
C ASP A 548 -62.71 8.89 -24.25
N GLY A 549 -61.93 9.49 -23.35
CA GLY A 549 -61.84 9.11 -21.94
C GLY A 549 -61.25 7.72 -21.70
N ARG A 550 -60.64 7.11 -22.72
CA ARG A 550 -60.07 5.76 -22.68
C ARG A 550 -58.89 5.65 -23.64
N SER A 551 -57.95 4.75 -23.34
CA SER A 551 -56.85 4.43 -24.25
C SER A 551 -57.34 3.70 -25.49
N GLY A 552 -56.95 4.19 -26.67
CA GLY A 552 -57.25 3.57 -27.96
C GLY A 552 -56.35 2.38 -28.31
N HIS A 553 -55.26 2.19 -27.57
CA HIS A 553 -54.21 1.21 -27.82
C HIS A 553 -53.97 0.30 -26.63
N GLY A 554 -53.51 -0.92 -26.91
CA GLY A 554 -53.27 -1.96 -25.93
C GLY A 554 -52.05 -1.66 -25.03
N MET A 555 -52.00 -2.35 -23.89
CA MET A 555 -50.94 -2.20 -22.88
C MET A 555 -49.53 -2.46 -23.41
N ARG A 556 -49.38 -3.16 -24.55
CA ARG A 556 -48.10 -3.48 -25.22
C ARG A 556 -47.80 -2.64 -26.46
N GLU A 557 -48.67 -1.72 -26.84
CA GLU A 557 -48.45 -0.85 -27.99
C GLU A 557 -47.87 0.51 -27.57
N MET A 558 -47.05 1.12 -28.42
CA MET A 558 -46.50 2.45 -28.19
C MET A 558 -46.34 3.23 -29.50
N LEU A 559 -46.42 4.55 -29.37
CA LEU A 559 -46.13 5.45 -30.47
C LEU A 559 -44.61 5.56 -30.64
N THR A 560 -44.06 5.05 -31.74
CA THR A 560 -42.62 4.97 -31.97
C THR A 560 -42.18 5.94 -33.05
N LEU A 561 -41.14 6.72 -32.76
CA LEU A 561 -40.32 7.42 -33.74
C LEU A 561 -39.12 6.54 -34.11
N GLU A 562 -39.19 5.88 -35.26
CA GLU A 562 -38.17 4.94 -35.74
C GLU A 562 -36.88 5.64 -36.18
N GLU A 563 -35.80 4.88 -36.37
CA GLU A 563 -34.46 5.33 -36.76
C GLU A 563 -34.43 6.13 -38.07
N GLY A 564 -35.44 5.95 -38.94
CA GLY A 564 -35.62 6.69 -40.19
C GLY A 564 -36.49 7.95 -40.09
N GLY A 565 -36.88 8.35 -38.87
CA GLY A 565 -37.78 9.49 -38.65
C GLY A 565 -39.25 9.20 -38.93
N LYS A 566 -39.62 7.93 -39.16
CA LYS A 566 -41.01 7.50 -39.38
C LYS A 566 -41.73 7.33 -38.05
N ILE A 567 -42.98 7.79 -37.98
CA ILE A 567 -43.83 7.68 -36.80
C ILE A 567 -44.88 6.61 -37.05
N LYS A 568 -45.00 5.64 -36.14
CA LYS A 568 -46.04 4.61 -36.20
C LYS A 568 -46.34 4.03 -34.83
N TRP A 569 -47.51 3.43 -34.69
CA TRP A 569 -47.77 2.51 -33.59
C TRP A 569 -47.01 1.20 -33.80
N ALA A 570 -46.35 0.72 -32.75
CA ALA A 570 -45.59 -0.52 -32.75
C ALA A 570 -45.76 -1.27 -31.43
N GLU A 571 -45.56 -2.59 -31.47
CA GLU A 571 -45.51 -3.42 -30.28
C GLU A 571 -44.17 -3.21 -29.52
N ASP A 572 -44.26 -3.22 -28.18
CA ASP A 572 -43.12 -3.22 -27.28
C ASP A 572 -42.55 -4.62 -27.10
N THR A 573 -41.61 -4.93 -27.98
CA THR A 573 -40.92 -6.20 -28.01
C THR A 573 -40.08 -6.47 -26.75
N ARG A 574 -39.79 -5.44 -25.93
CA ARG A 574 -39.07 -5.59 -24.65
C ARG A 574 -40.01 -5.64 -23.45
N TRP A 575 -41.33 -5.64 -23.65
CA TRP A 575 -42.31 -5.61 -22.55
C TRP A 575 -42.08 -6.75 -21.55
N ASP A 576 -42.11 -8.01 -22.01
CA ASP A 576 -41.97 -9.18 -21.14
C ASP A 576 -40.55 -9.27 -20.53
N GLU A 577 -39.53 -8.94 -21.33
CA GLU A 577 -38.13 -8.91 -20.90
C GLU A 577 -37.92 -7.94 -19.73
N LEU A 578 -38.56 -6.78 -19.74
CA LEU A 578 -38.40 -5.79 -18.69
C LEU A 578 -39.36 -6.05 -17.52
N MET A 579 -40.60 -6.45 -17.80
CA MET A 579 -41.57 -6.74 -16.74
C MET A 579 -41.15 -7.90 -15.85
N ARG A 580 -40.28 -8.82 -16.30
CA ARG A 580 -39.69 -9.85 -15.43
C ARG A 580 -38.80 -9.28 -14.32
N LEU A 581 -38.24 -8.08 -14.52
CA LEU A 581 -37.33 -7.43 -13.56
C LEU A 581 -38.09 -6.89 -12.33
N ARG A 582 -39.43 -6.73 -12.40
CA ARG A 582 -40.24 -6.16 -11.31
C ARG A 582 -40.01 -6.86 -9.97
N HIS A 583 -39.78 -8.17 -9.99
CA HIS A 583 -39.59 -9.01 -8.81
C HIS A 583 -38.30 -8.68 -8.03
N VAL A 584 -37.37 -7.94 -8.64
CA VAL A 584 -36.12 -7.50 -8.00
C VAL A 584 -36.30 -6.20 -7.22
N PHE A 585 -37.36 -5.44 -7.52
CA PHE A 585 -37.61 -4.15 -6.91
C PHE A 585 -38.67 -4.24 -5.81
N PRO A 586 -38.44 -3.61 -4.65
CA PRO A 586 -39.33 -3.74 -3.49
C PRO A 586 -40.72 -3.18 -3.82
N GLY A 587 -41.77 -3.90 -3.39
CA GLY A 587 -43.17 -3.47 -3.50
C GLY A 587 -43.95 -4.03 -4.70
N GLU A 588 -43.31 -4.73 -5.64
CA GLU A 588 -43.99 -5.30 -6.82
C GLU A 588 -44.46 -6.76 -6.64
N ASP A 589 -43.95 -7.48 -5.63
CA ASP A 589 -44.32 -8.88 -5.35
C ASP A 589 -45.63 -9.04 -4.57
N GLU A 590 -46.14 -7.96 -3.98
CA GLU A 590 -47.26 -8.00 -3.02
C GLU A 590 -48.62 -7.62 -3.60
N ILE A 591 -48.79 -7.39 -4.91
CA ILE A 591 -50.11 -7.03 -5.47
C ILE A 591 -50.99 -8.30 -5.60
N PRO A 592 -51.94 -8.56 -4.69
CA PRO A 592 -52.79 -9.74 -4.72
C PRO A 592 -53.99 -9.42 -5.61
N GLY A 593 -54.05 -9.95 -6.84
CA GLY A 593 -55.31 -9.87 -7.61
C GLY A 593 -55.25 -9.89 -9.13
N ALA A 594 -54.09 -9.93 -9.79
CA ALA A 594 -54.03 -9.94 -11.26
C ALA A 594 -54.07 -11.36 -11.88
N SER A 595 -54.97 -12.22 -11.39
CA SER A 595 -55.48 -13.36 -12.16
C SER A 595 -56.94 -13.08 -12.49
N GLY A 596 -57.14 -12.41 -13.62
CA GLY A 596 -58.43 -12.12 -14.25
C GLY A 596 -58.24 -12.04 -15.75
#